data_AF-A0A444V4H9-F1
#
_entry.id   AF-A0A444V4H9-F1
#
_cell.length_a   1.000
_cell.length_b   1.000
_cell.length_c   1.000
_cell.angle_alpha   90.00
_cell.angle_beta   90.00
_cell.angle_gamma   90.00
#
_symmetry.space_group_name_H-M   'P 1'
#
loop_
_entity.id
_entity.type
_entity.pdbx_description
1 polymer ?
#
loop_
_entity_poly.entity_id
_entity_poly.type
_entity_poly.pdbx_seq_one_letter_code
_entity_poly.pdbx_strand_id
1 'polypeptide(L)'
;MKHFDSFKCADIYALGLVYWEIARRCSAGGIHEEYQLPYYELVPSDPSIEEMRKVVCDQKLRPTVPNWWQSYEVMGKIMRECWYSNGAARLTALRIKKTLSHLSVLEDVKI
;
A
#
# COMPACT_ATOMS: atom_id res chain seq x y z
N MET A 1 -23.59 2.58 -16.51
CA MET A 1 -22.81 2.85 -15.27
C MET A 1 -21.77 1.75 -15.04
N LYS A 2 -20.86 1.49 -15.99
CA LYS A 2 -19.83 0.42 -15.90
C LYS A 2 -18.50 0.87 -15.25
N HIS A 3 -18.42 2.13 -14.80
CA HIS A 3 -17.15 2.76 -14.39
C HIS A 3 -16.97 2.91 -12.88
N PHE A 4 -18.00 2.73 -12.06
CA PHE A 4 -17.89 3.00 -10.62
C PHE A 4 -16.91 2.06 -9.92
N ASP A 5 -16.91 0.79 -10.26
CA ASP A 5 -15.95 -0.16 -9.69
C ASP A 5 -14.50 0.12 -10.14
N SER A 6 -14.30 0.73 -11.32
CA SER A 6 -12.97 1.16 -11.75
C SER A 6 -12.42 2.26 -10.85
N PHE A 7 -13.25 3.24 -10.46
CA PHE A 7 -12.87 4.27 -9.50
C PHE A 7 -12.55 3.67 -8.13
N LYS A 8 -13.40 2.76 -7.62
CA LYS A 8 -13.12 2.06 -6.37
C LYS A 8 -11.80 1.28 -6.41
N CYS A 9 -11.49 0.61 -7.52
CA CYS A 9 -10.23 -0.09 -7.68
C CYS A 9 -9.03 0.88 -7.67
N ALA A 10 -9.18 2.08 -8.24
CA ALA A 10 -8.16 3.12 -8.18
C ALA A 10 -7.95 3.63 -6.74
N ASP A 11 -9.03 3.85 -5.99
CA ASP A 11 -8.96 4.24 -4.57
C ASP A 11 -8.22 3.20 -3.73
N ILE A 12 -8.46 1.91 -3.99
CA ILE A 12 -7.74 0.82 -3.29
C ILE A 12 -6.23 0.88 -3.55
N TYR A 13 -5.83 1.21 -4.77
CA TYR A 13 -4.41 1.36 -5.09
C TYR A 13 -3.78 2.50 -4.28
N ALA A 14 -4.45 3.66 -4.25
CA ALA A 14 -4.02 4.80 -3.46
C ALA A 14 -3.96 4.48 -1.96
N LEU A 15 -4.98 3.77 -1.43
CA LEU A 15 -5.00 3.31 -0.05
C LEU A 15 -3.79 2.41 0.28
N GLY A 16 -3.41 1.52 -0.63
CA GLY A 16 -2.21 0.69 -0.47
C GLY A 16 -0.93 1.52 -0.32
N LEU A 17 -0.82 2.65 -1.03
CA LEU A 17 0.33 3.57 -0.89
C LEU A 17 0.33 4.25 0.48
N VAL A 18 -0.83 4.69 0.97
CA VAL A 18 -0.96 5.29 2.32
C VAL A 18 -0.59 4.27 3.40
N TYR A 19 -0.98 3.00 3.26
CA TYR A 19 -0.55 1.96 4.19
C TYR A 19 0.96 1.76 4.22
N TRP A 20 1.63 1.95 3.09
CA TRP A 20 3.09 1.91 3.05
C TRP A 20 3.71 3.07 3.83
N GLU A 21 3.17 4.29 3.69
CA GLU A 21 3.62 5.44 4.48
C GLU A 21 3.44 5.19 5.99
N ILE A 22 2.29 4.64 6.40
CA ILE A 22 2.01 4.30 7.80
C ILE A 22 2.96 3.21 8.30
N ALA A 23 3.18 2.16 7.51
CA ALA A 23 4.03 1.03 7.89
C ALA A 23 5.49 1.44 8.15
N ARG A 24 6.04 2.37 7.37
CA ARG A 24 7.39 2.94 7.60
C ARG A 24 7.53 3.60 8.98
N ARG A 25 6.44 4.16 9.49
CA ARG A 25 6.40 4.85 10.79
C ARG A 25 6.03 3.92 11.94
N CYS A 26 5.73 2.65 11.67
CA CYS A 26 5.49 1.66 12.72
C CYS A 26 6.82 1.27 13.35
N SER A 27 6.92 1.41 14.67
CA SER A 27 8.14 1.14 15.44
C SER A 27 8.06 -0.24 16.09
N ALA A 28 8.78 -1.21 15.53
CA ALA A 28 9.00 -2.51 16.18
C ALA A 28 10.28 -2.41 17.01
N GLY A 29 10.16 -2.36 18.34
CA GLY A 29 11.33 -2.33 19.23
C GLY A 29 12.16 -1.06 19.12
N GLY A 30 11.55 0.08 18.77
CA GLY A 30 12.22 1.39 18.67
C GLY A 30 12.81 1.71 17.29
N ILE A 31 12.87 0.74 16.38
CA ILE A 31 13.41 0.90 15.03
C ILE A 31 12.27 1.17 14.06
N HIS A 32 12.40 2.23 13.27
CA HIS A 32 11.46 2.60 12.23
C HIS A 32 12.16 3.43 11.15
N GLU A 33 11.54 3.58 9.99
CA GLU A 33 12.10 4.33 8.86
C GLU A 33 11.63 5.79 8.88
N GLU A 34 12.44 6.70 8.32
CA GLU A 34 12.01 8.09 8.13
C GLU A 34 10.79 8.16 7.21
N TYR A 35 9.93 9.16 7.49
CA TYR A 35 8.78 9.46 6.65
C TYR A 35 9.26 9.80 5.24
N GLN A 36 8.62 9.20 4.25
CA GLN A 36 8.86 9.45 2.84
C GLN A 36 7.55 9.29 2.08
N LEU A 37 7.40 10.03 0.98
CA LEU A 37 6.30 9.85 0.05
C LEU A 37 6.49 8.55 -0.76
N PRO A 38 5.40 7.91 -1.23
CA PRO A 38 5.51 6.78 -2.14
C PRO A 38 6.30 7.18 -3.39
N TYR A 39 7.22 6.31 -3.83
CA TYR A 39 8.09 6.55 -4.99
C TYR A 39 9.15 7.66 -4.82
N TYR A 40 9.42 8.15 -3.61
CA TYR A 40 10.41 9.23 -3.38
C TYR A 40 11.81 9.00 -3.97
N GLU A 41 12.24 7.74 -4.15
CA GLU A 41 13.54 7.39 -4.76
C GLU A 41 13.50 7.29 -6.29
N LEU A 42 12.30 7.32 -6.87
CA LEU A 42 12.03 6.98 -8.27
C LEU A 42 11.52 8.16 -9.09
N VAL A 43 10.97 9.19 -8.45
CA VAL A 43 10.40 10.37 -9.10
C VAL A 43 10.73 11.65 -8.33
N PRO A 44 10.74 12.84 -8.97
CA PRO A 44 10.90 14.11 -8.28
C PRO A 44 9.71 14.42 -7.36
N SER A 45 9.85 15.42 -6.48
CA SER A 45 8.81 15.79 -5.49
C SER A 45 7.48 16.23 -6.10
N ASP A 46 7.48 16.82 -7.29
CA ASP A 46 6.28 17.19 -8.05
C ASP A 46 6.33 16.51 -9.44
N PRO A 47 6.01 15.21 -9.52
CA PRO A 47 6.21 14.44 -10.73
C PRO A 47 5.09 14.68 -11.74
N SER A 48 5.47 14.80 -13.00
CA SER A 48 4.54 14.80 -14.12
C SER A 48 3.85 13.43 -14.27
N ILE A 49 2.72 13.43 -14.99
CA ILE A 49 1.99 12.20 -15.32
C ILE A 49 2.90 11.20 -16.07
N GLU A 50 3.77 11.70 -16.96
CA GLU A 50 4.64 10.85 -17.77
C GLU A 50 5.73 10.17 -16.94
N GLU A 51 6.30 10.88 -15.96
CA GLU A 51 7.26 10.30 -15.02
C GLU A 51 6.63 9.19 -14.18
N MET A 52 5.44 9.44 -13.63
CA MET A 52 4.70 8.42 -12.89
C MET A 52 4.31 7.23 -13.78
N ARG A 53 3.88 7.48 -15.03
CA ARG A 53 3.53 6.43 -16.00
C ARG A 53 4.73 5.53 -16.30
N LYS A 54 5.91 6.11 -16.53
CA LYS A 54 7.14 5.36 -16.79
C LYS A 54 7.49 4.41 -15.63
N VAL A 55 7.42 4.90 -14.39
CA VAL A 55 7.75 4.09 -13.20
C VAL A 55 6.69 3.03 -12.92
N VAL A 56 5.42 3.42 -12.87
CA VAL A 56 4.32 2.57 -12.37
C VAL A 56 3.78 1.61 -13.44
N CYS A 57 3.69 2.06 -14.69
CA CYS A 57 3.06 1.31 -15.78
C CYS A 57 4.09 0.58 -16.64
N ASP A 58 5.14 1.26 -17.07
CA ASP A 58 6.12 0.68 -18.01
C ASP A 58 7.10 -0.22 -17.27
N GLN A 59 7.75 0.31 -16.23
CA GLN A 59 8.72 -0.42 -15.41
C GLN A 59 8.04 -1.30 -14.35
N LYS A 60 6.74 -1.08 -14.09
CA LYS A 60 5.94 -1.83 -13.11
C LYS A 60 6.52 -1.84 -11.70
N LEU A 61 7.22 -0.78 -11.33
CA LEU A 61 7.79 -0.62 -10.00
C LEU A 61 6.71 -0.25 -8.97
N ARG A 62 6.97 -0.60 -7.72
CA ARG A 62 6.15 -0.30 -6.54
C ARG A 62 7.05 0.17 -5.40
N PRO A 63 6.52 0.84 -4.36
CA PRO A 63 7.32 1.18 -3.20
C PRO A 63 7.94 -0.06 -2.55
N THR A 64 9.21 0.04 -2.17
CA THR A 64 9.96 -1.08 -1.58
C THR A 64 9.35 -1.48 -0.24
N VAL A 65 9.13 -2.78 -0.04
CA VAL A 65 8.67 -3.35 1.24
C VAL A 65 9.87 -4.05 1.88
N PRO A 66 10.51 -3.48 2.92
CA PRO A 66 11.68 -4.06 3.53
C PRO A 66 11.45 -5.47 4.09
N ASN A 67 12.45 -6.34 3.95
CA ASN A 67 12.36 -7.73 4.38
C ASN A 67 12.23 -7.89 5.91
N TRP A 68 12.71 -6.93 6.70
CA TRP A 68 12.57 -6.97 8.17
C TRP A 68 11.16 -6.62 8.66
N TRP A 69 10.23 -6.24 7.76
CA TRP A 69 8.80 -6.15 8.09
C TRP A 69 8.15 -7.53 8.28
N GLN A 70 8.91 -8.58 8.62
CA GLN A 70 8.38 -9.91 8.95
C GLN A 70 7.36 -9.86 10.09
N SER A 71 7.54 -8.95 11.06
CA SER A 71 6.56 -8.68 12.12
C SER A 71 5.24 -8.07 11.59
N TYR A 72 5.23 -7.60 10.34
CA TYR A 72 4.10 -6.94 9.67
C TYR A 72 3.74 -7.63 8.35
N GLU A 73 3.97 -8.94 8.25
CA GLU A 73 3.78 -9.73 7.02
C GLU A 73 2.42 -9.47 6.36
N VAL A 74 1.37 -9.37 7.17
CA VAL A 74 0.01 -9.15 6.70
C VAL A 74 -0.17 -7.77 6.07
N MET A 75 0.44 -6.71 6.62
CA MET A 75 0.43 -5.39 5.99
C MET A 75 1.15 -5.41 4.65
N GLY A 76 2.33 -6.04 4.59
CA GLY A 76 3.07 -6.25 3.34
C GLY A 76 2.23 -6.96 2.27
N LYS A 77 1.46 -7.97 2.67
CA LYS A 77 0.54 -8.68 1.77
C LYS A 77 -0.60 -7.79 1.29
N ILE A 78 -1.29 -7.07 2.20
CA ILE A 78 -2.37 -6.15 1.84
C ILE A 78 -1.87 -5.12 0.81
N MET A 79 -0.71 -4.50 1.05
CA MET A 79 -0.13 -3.51 0.13
C MET A 79 0.11 -4.10 -1.27
N ARG A 80 0.77 -5.26 -1.36
CA ARG A 80 1.03 -5.92 -2.65
C ARG A 80 -0.25 -6.22 -3.42
N GLU A 81 -1.29 -6.70 -2.71
CA GLU A 81 -2.58 -7.01 -3.33
C GLU A 81 -3.39 -5.75 -3.70
N CYS A 82 -3.15 -4.61 -3.06
CA CYS A 82 -3.70 -3.32 -3.49
C CYS A 82 -3.03 -2.78 -4.76
N TRP A 83 -1.78 -3.16 -5.01
CA TRP A 83 -0.95 -2.59 -6.07
C TRP A 83 -0.95 -3.35 -7.40
N TYR A 84 -1.81 -4.37 -7.55
CA TYR A 84 -1.95 -5.08 -8.81
C TYR A 84 -2.26 -4.12 -9.96
N SER A 85 -1.61 -4.34 -11.11
CA SER A 85 -1.87 -3.55 -12.32
C SER A 85 -3.31 -3.75 -12.81
N ASN A 86 -3.83 -4.98 -12.71
CA ASN A 86 -5.24 -5.25 -12.96
C ASN A 86 -6.09 -4.81 -11.77
N GLY A 87 -6.89 -3.75 -11.95
CA GLY A 87 -7.79 -3.24 -10.92
C GLY A 87 -8.76 -4.28 -10.36
N ALA A 88 -9.27 -5.19 -11.19
CA ALA A 88 -10.23 -6.21 -10.76
C ALA A 88 -9.61 -7.29 -9.85
N ALA A 89 -8.27 -7.42 -9.84
CA ALA A 89 -7.56 -8.33 -8.96
C ALA A 89 -7.25 -7.71 -7.59
N ARG A 90 -7.49 -6.40 -7.43
CA ARG A 90 -7.23 -5.70 -6.17
C ARG A 90 -8.25 -6.10 -5.10
N LEU A 91 -7.84 -6.00 -3.84
CA LEU A 91 -8.72 -6.20 -2.71
C LEU A 91 -9.88 -5.20 -2.71
N THR A 92 -11.00 -5.57 -2.09
CA THR A 92 -12.05 -4.60 -1.76
C THR A 92 -11.78 -3.97 -0.40
N ALA A 93 -12.28 -2.75 -0.19
CA ALA A 93 -12.15 -2.07 1.12
C ALA A 93 -12.74 -2.92 2.27
N LEU A 94 -13.86 -3.61 2.02
CA LEU A 94 -14.46 -4.52 3.00
C LEU A 94 -13.54 -5.71 3.32
N ARG A 95 -12.85 -6.26 2.32
CA ARG A 95 -11.89 -7.35 2.54
C ARG A 95 -10.71 -6.89 3.37
N ILE A 96 -10.13 -5.73 3.04
CA ILE A 96 -9.05 -5.09 3.82
C ILE A 96 -9.50 -4.89 5.26
N LYS A 97 -10.67 -4.27 5.48
CA LYS A 97 -11.24 -4.04 6.82
C LYS A 97 -11.33 -5.35 7.61
N LYS A 98 -11.90 -6.41 7.03
CA LYS A 98 -12.01 -7.71 7.69
C LYS A 98 -10.65 -8.29 8.07
N THR A 99 -9.66 -8.18 7.19
CA THR A 99 -8.30 -8.66 7.48
C THR A 99 -7.65 -7.88 8.62
N LEU A 100 -7.78 -6.55 8.63
CA LEU A 100 -7.24 -5.71 9.72
C LEU A 100 -7.97 -5.94 11.04
N SER A 101 -9.30 -6.10 11.04
CA SER A 101 -10.06 -6.43 12.24
C SER A 101 -9.71 -7.81 12.81
N HIS A 102 -9.36 -8.77 11.96
CA HIS A 102 -8.89 -10.08 12.43
C HIS A 102 -7.51 -9.96 13.09
N LEU A 103 -6.61 -9.14 12.53
CA LEU A 103 -5.31 -8.86 13.13
C LEU A 103 -5.43 -8.18 14.50
N SER A 104 -6.28 -7.17 14.64
CA SER A 104 -6.43 -6.45 15.91
C SER A 104 -6.90 -7.37 17.04
N VAL A 105 -7.73 -8.37 16.74
CA VAL A 105 -8.17 -9.38 17.70
C VAL A 105 -7.01 -10.31 18.09
N LEU A 106 -6.14 -10.69 17.15
CA LEU A 106 -4.96 -11.52 17.46
C LEU A 106 -3.93 -10.79 18.32
N GLU A 107 -3.78 -9.49 18.11
CA GLU A 107 -2.84 -8.65 18.88
C GLU A 107 -3.46 -8.10 20.18
N ASP A 108 -4.69 -8.51 20.50
CA ASP A 108 -5.46 -8.07 21.69
C ASP A 108 -5.57 -6.53 21.80
N VAL A 109 -5.55 -5.85 20.65
CA VAL A 109 -5.70 -4.40 20.54
C VAL A 109 -7.20 -4.10 20.63
N LYS A 110 -7.63 -3.54 21.77
CA LYS A 110 -9.00 -3.06 21.95
C LYS A 110 -9.25 -1.87 21.01
N ILE A 111 -10.16 -2.06 20.05
CA ILE A 111 -10.71 -1.01 19.18
C ILE A 111 -11.84 -0.28 19.92
#